data_AF-A0A4R7SX96-F1
#
_entry.id   AF-A0A4R7SX96-F1
#
_cell.length_a   1.000
_cell.length_b   1.000
_cell.length_c   1.000
_cell.angle_alpha   90.00
_cell.angle_beta   90.00
_cell.angle_gamma   90.00
#
_symmetry.space_group_name_H-M   'P 1'
#
loop_
_entity.id
_entity.type
_entity.pdbx_description
1 polymer ?
#
loop_
_entity_poly.entity_id
_entity_poly.type
_entity_poly.pdbx_seq_one_letter_code
_entity_poly.pdbx_strand_id
1 'polypeptide(L)'
;MGRLLGGRGQVVGGAPVVQRVSYGLDRQASQDKYVDDAVKLWTKQPGMSLKNFANALLKVIGVELKGYGVPFFGWTFVSDAGAAGLFDSKAWKVQVNVSKFSDRTTPKTLKDLTVAEVTDVVGTLYHESRHTDQDVLIIRVQLDQQKTEDQIFADTKIRRDVIKAVAASKYGDPLDADQIAHAKRMFDVMYGAHKELLEFLMRHSAAFEALDSLAAPASKVSAAATHIKTFGTWQSAVLQPKLKQMSAAKNLTAAEKALLQRLQAIDTSLTNLVAGWKKVAGVKTPPQADVDDLRDLAADARDAISDAYVKLEGEEDAFRVEGAVKRAFAAKVAKP
;
A
#
# COMPACT_ATOMS: atom_id res chain seq x y z
N MET A 1 -19.76 -15.70 -3.85
CA MET A 1 -20.29 -14.54 -4.60
C MET A 1 -20.46 -13.39 -3.62
N GLY A 2 -19.40 -12.63 -3.38
CA GLY A 2 -19.39 -11.45 -2.51
C GLY A 2 -19.27 -10.20 -3.37
N ARG A 3 -20.27 -9.33 -3.24
CA ARG A 3 -20.59 -8.21 -4.12
C ARG A 3 -19.87 -6.97 -3.59
N LEU A 4 -18.96 -6.39 -4.37
CA LEU A 4 -18.44 -5.04 -4.13
C LEU A 4 -19.62 -4.04 -4.30
N LEU A 5 -20.15 -3.57 -3.18
CA LEU A 5 -21.18 -2.53 -3.16
C LEU A 5 -20.49 -1.18 -3.42
N GLY A 6 -20.75 -0.65 -4.61
CA GLY A 6 -20.47 0.75 -4.94
C GLY A 6 -21.36 1.66 -4.09
N GLY A 7 -20.75 2.30 -3.08
CA GLY A 7 -21.33 3.44 -2.40
C GLY A 7 -21.33 4.65 -3.32
N ARG A 8 -22.52 5.22 -3.60
CA ARG A 8 -22.66 6.54 -4.21
C ARG A 8 -22.22 7.59 -3.20
N GLY A 9 -20.93 7.93 -3.23
CA GLY A 9 -20.38 9.08 -2.53
C GLY A 9 -20.77 10.38 -3.23
N GLN A 10 -21.41 11.26 -2.47
CA GLN A 10 -21.66 12.66 -2.80
C GLN A 10 -20.32 13.34 -3.13
N VAL A 11 -20.24 14.05 -4.26
CA VAL A 11 -19.02 14.74 -4.72
C VAL A 11 -18.76 15.94 -3.80
N VAL A 12 -18.06 15.71 -2.70
CA VAL A 12 -17.44 16.79 -1.93
C VAL A 12 -16.29 17.31 -2.78
N GLY A 13 -16.32 18.61 -3.10
CA GLY A 13 -15.39 19.27 -4.00
C GLY A 13 -13.94 18.86 -3.71
N GLY A 14 -13.41 17.99 -4.58
CA GLY A 14 -12.04 17.51 -4.47
C GLY A 14 -11.10 18.70 -4.58
N ALA A 15 -10.16 18.81 -3.65
CA ALA A 15 -8.96 19.61 -3.88
C ALA A 15 -8.41 19.23 -5.27
N PRO A 16 -7.99 20.21 -6.09
CA PRO A 16 -7.50 19.93 -7.43
C PRO A 16 -6.42 18.86 -7.33
N VAL A 17 -6.68 17.72 -7.97
CA VAL A 17 -5.66 16.69 -8.17
C VAL A 17 -4.61 17.37 -9.03
N VAL A 18 -3.50 17.78 -8.42
CA VAL A 18 -2.40 18.41 -9.14
C VAL A 18 -1.97 17.40 -10.21
N GLN A 19 -2.14 17.77 -11.48
CA GLN A 19 -1.81 16.93 -12.60
C GLN A 19 -0.29 16.91 -12.76
N ARG A 20 0.35 15.98 -12.04
CA ARG A 20 1.80 15.79 -12.03
C ARG A 20 2.29 15.31 -13.38
N VAL A 21 3.49 15.76 -13.77
CA VAL A 21 4.21 15.14 -14.90
C VAL A 21 4.57 13.70 -14.52
N SER A 22 4.10 12.74 -15.32
CA SER A 22 4.36 11.32 -15.09
C SER A 22 5.86 11.02 -15.15
N TYR A 23 6.36 10.18 -14.23
CA TYR A 23 7.77 9.81 -14.15
C TYR A 23 7.96 8.31 -13.88
N GLY A 24 9.07 7.75 -14.35
CA GLY A 24 9.37 6.32 -14.18
C GLY A 24 8.25 5.43 -14.72
N LEU A 25 7.79 4.50 -13.90
CA LEU A 25 6.68 3.56 -14.08
C LEU A 25 5.30 4.23 -14.14
N ASP A 26 5.15 5.50 -13.76
CA ASP A 26 3.89 6.22 -13.99
C ASP A 26 3.72 6.66 -15.46
N ARG A 27 4.76 6.56 -16.28
CA ARG A 27 4.65 6.91 -17.70
C ARG A 27 3.79 5.88 -18.44
N GLN A 28 2.92 6.36 -19.32
CA GLN A 28 2.04 5.49 -20.12
C GLN A 28 2.82 4.44 -20.92
N ALA A 29 3.96 4.80 -21.52
CA ALA A 29 4.80 3.87 -22.27
C ALA A 29 5.34 2.71 -21.42
N SER A 30 5.68 2.97 -20.16
CA SER A 30 6.13 1.96 -19.20
C SER A 30 4.99 1.00 -18.84
N GLN A 31 3.80 1.55 -18.58
CA GLN A 31 2.60 0.77 -18.29
C GLN A 31 2.17 -0.08 -19.50
N ASP A 32 2.15 0.49 -20.69
CA ASP A 32 1.75 -0.20 -21.92
C ASP A 32 2.65 -1.40 -22.21
N LYS A 33 3.98 -1.20 -22.13
CA LYS A 33 4.97 -2.25 -22.32
C LYS A 33 4.77 -3.40 -21.34
N TYR A 34 4.60 -3.07 -20.06
CA TYR A 34 4.36 -4.06 -19.02
C TYR A 34 3.06 -4.85 -19.25
N VAL A 35 1.98 -4.13 -19.57
CA VAL A 35 0.67 -4.73 -19.83
C VAL A 35 0.71 -5.63 -21.08
N ASP A 36 1.40 -5.22 -22.15
CA ASP A 36 1.54 -6.03 -23.36
C ASP A 36 2.26 -7.35 -23.10
N ASP A 37 3.36 -7.30 -22.33
CA ASP A 37 4.07 -8.51 -21.94
C ASP A 37 3.21 -9.39 -21.03
N ALA A 38 2.46 -8.81 -20.08
CA ALA A 38 1.52 -9.55 -19.23
C ALA A 38 0.42 -10.26 -20.04
N VAL A 39 -0.22 -9.56 -20.99
CA VAL A 39 -1.25 -10.13 -21.87
C VAL A 39 -0.67 -11.25 -22.72
N LYS A 40 0.52 -11.06 -23.28
CA LYS A 40 1.21 -12.08 -24.09
C LYS A 40 1.49 -13.34 -23.28
N LEU A 41 2.03 -13.21 -22.06
CA LEU A 41 2.31 -14.34 -21.19
C LEU A 41 1.03 -15.07 -20.76
N TRP A 42 0.01 -14.31 -20.35
CA TRP A 42 -1.30 -14.84 -19.97
C TRP A 42 -1.94 -15.67 -21.10
N THR A 43 -2.00 -15.11 -22.31
CA THR A 43 -2.71 -15.71 -23.44
C THR A 43 -1.94 -16.85 -24.11
N LYS A 44 -0.61 -16.80 -24.13
CA LYS A 44 0.23 -17.76 -24.86
C LYS A 44 0.87 -18.84 -23.99
N GLN A 45 0.91 -18.66 -22.67
CA GLN A 45 1.60 -19.57 -21.75
C GLN A 45 0.75 -19.96 -20.54
N PRO A 46 -0.46 -20.55 -20.74
CA PRO A 46 -1.36 -20.89 -19.63
C PRO A 46 -0.76 -21.88 -18.61
N GLY A 47 0.21 -22.70 -19.02
CA GLY A 47 0.95 -23.61 -18.13
C GLY A 47 2.11 -22.98 -17.36
N MET A 48 2.40 -21.68 -17.58
CA MET A 48 3.49 -20.98 -16.87
C MET A 48 3.22 -20.96 -15.37
N SER A 49 4.23 -21.29 -14.57
CA SER A 49 4.14 -21.16 -13.10
C SER A 49 4.02 -19.70 -12.69
N LEU A 50 3.33 -19.42 -11.58
CA LEU A 50 3.20 -18.03 -11.10
C LEU A 50 4.55 -17.39 -10.82
N LYS A 51 5.52 -18.17 -10.34
CA LYS A 51 6.88 -17.67 -10.09
C LYS A 51 7.57 -17.22 -11.38
N ASN A 52 7.42 -17.97 -12.47
CA ASN A 52 7.98 -17.61 -13.77
C ASN A 52 7.26 -16.42 -14.38
N PHE A 53 5.94 -16.30 -14.18
CA PHE A 53 5.17 -15.14 -14.58
C PHE A 53 5.63 -13.87 -13.87
N ALA A 54 5.70 -13.89 -12.53
CA ALA A 54 6.21 -12.77 -11.74
C ALA A 54 7.65 -12.43 -12.11
N ASN A 55 8.54 -13.42 -12.30
CA ASN A 55 9.91 -13.20 -12.78
C ASN A 55 9.95 -12.44 -14.11
N ALA A 56 9.14 -12.88 -15.08
CA ALA A 56 9.11 -12.28 -16.41
C ALA A 56 8.61 -10.83 -16.35
N LEU A 57 7.54 -10.58 -15.59
CA LEU A 57 6.96 -9.25 -15.41
C LEU A 57 7.87 -8.28 -14.66
N LEU A 58 8.44 -8.71 -13.52
CA LEU A 58 9.38 -7.87 -12.77
C LEU A 58 10.66 -7.61 -13.56
N LYS A 59 11.06 -8.50 -14.48
CA LYS A 59 12.19 -8.23 -15.40
C LYS A 59 11.89 -7.09 -16.37
N VAL A 60 10.64 -6.92 -16.83
CA VAL A 60 10.24 -5.78 -17.68
C VAL A 60 10.49 -4.47 -16.92
N ILE A 61 10.04 -4.42 -15.67
CA ILE A 61 10.24 -3.29 -14.76
C ILE A 61 11.74 -3.06 -14.49
N GLY A 62 12.49 -4.14 -14.26
CA GLY A 62 13.92 -4.07 -13.98
C GLY A 62 14.76 -3.50 -15.11
N VAL A 63 14.33 -3.67 -16.38
CA VAL A 63 14.98 -3.02 -17.52
C VAL A 63 14.86 -1.50 -17.44
N GLU A 64 13.69 -0.99 -17.02
CA GLU A 64 13.48 0.44 -16.89
C GLU A 64 14.31 1.04 -15.76
N LEU A 65 14.31 0.41 -14.57
CA LEU A 65 15.11 0.84 -13.42
C LEU A 65 16.61 0.82 -13.73
N LYS A 66 17.09 -0.22 -14.43
CA LYS A 66 18.49 -0.32 -14.85
C LYS A 66 18.89 0.81 -15.81
N GLY A 67 17.97 1.32 -16.60
CA GLY A 67 18.19 2.50 -17.45
C GLY A 67 18.59 3.75 -16.66
N TYR A 68 18.21 3.82 -15.37
CA TYR A 68 18.58 4.88 -14.44
C TYR A 68 19.72 4.48 -13.50
N GLY A 69 20.49 3.43 -13.82
CA GLY A 69 21.61 2.95 -13.00
C GLY A 69 21.20 2.26 -11.70
N VAL A 70 19.91 2.21 -11.37
CA VAL A 70 19.37 1.66 -10.11
C VAL A 70 19.47 0.13 -10.13
N PRO A 71 20.02 -0.49 -9.07
CA PRO A 71 20.09 -1.95 -9.01
C PRO A 71 18.69 -2.55 -8.95
N PHE A 72 18.51 -3.68 -9.64
CA PHE A 72 17.26 -4.41 -9.60
C PHE A 72 16.95 -4.87 -8.17
N PHE A 73 15.69 -4.73 -7.75
CA PHE A 73 15.25 -5.22 -6.46
C PHE A 73 15.19 -6.74 -6.44
N GLY A 74 15.48 -7.34 -5.28
CA GLY A 74 15.22 -8.76 -5.07
C GLY A 74 13.70 -9.00 -4.99
N TRP A 75 13.24 -10.23 -5.20
CA TRP A 75 11.84 -10.54 -4.92
C TRP A 75 11.62 -11.97 -4.45
N THR A 76 10.53 -12.23 -3.74
CA THR A 76 10.14 -13.58 -3.31
C THR A 76 8.63 -13.73 -3.15
N PHE A 77 8.15 -14.97 -3.23
CA PHE A 77 6.84 -15.31 -2.67
C PHE A 77 6.92 -15.51 -1.16
N VAL A 78 5.85 -15.09 -0.49
CA VAL A 78 5.57 -15.33 0.93
C VAL A 78 4.13 -15.84 1.05
N SER A 79 3.76 -16.37 2.22
CA SER A 79 2.42 -16.89 2.49
C SER A 79 1.76 -16.28 3.73
N ASP A 80 2.51 -15.50 4.49
CA ASP A 80 2.18 -15.01 5.83
C ASP A 80 2.29 -13.48 5.95
N ALA A 81 2.39 -12.78 4.81
CA ALA A 81 2.28 -11.33 4.79
C ALA A 81 0.81 -10.90 4.84
N GLY A 82 0.47 -9.94 5.69
CA GLY A 82 -0.92 -9.47 5.79
C GLY A 82 -1.40 -8.60 4.62
N ALA A 83 -0.56 -8.41 3.59
CA ALA A 83 -0.88 -7.70 2.35
C ALA A 83 -0.56 -8.58 1.12
N ALA A 84 -1.15 -8.26 -0.04
CA ALA A 84 -0.90 -8.98 -1.30
C ALA A 84 0.53 -8.78 -1.82
N GLY A 85 1.14 -7.63 -1.51
CA GLY A 85 2.53 -7.31 -1.78
C GLY A 85 3.12 -6.48 -0.65
N LEU A 86 4.45 -6.44 -0.59
CA LEU A 86 5.19 -5.53 0.27
C LEU A 86 6.54 -5.20 -0.36
N PHE A 87 6.86 -3.93 -0.47
CA PHE A 87 8.20 -3.46 -0.75
C PHE A 87 8.95 -3.09 0.53
N ASP A 88 10.15 -3.65 0.71
CA ASP A 88 11.08 -3.31 1.77
C ASP A 88 12.26 -2.51 1.18
N SER A 89 12.26 -1.20 1.41
CA SER A 89 13.30 -0.28 0.97
C SER A 89 14.70 -0.57 1.56
N LYS A 90 14.75 -1.12 2.78
CA LYS A 90 16.01 -1.45 3.46
C LYS A 90 16.64 -2.70 2.86
N ALA A 91 15.83 -3.73 2.61
CA ALA A 91 16.28 -4.94 1.91
C ALA A 91 16.39 -4.72 0.38
N TRP A 92 15.73 -3.68 -0.14
CA TRP A 92 15.48 -3.45 -1.56
C TRP A 92 14.85 -4.68 -2.21
N LYS A 93 13.72 -5.11 -1.63
CA LYS A 93 13.09 -6.40 -1.93
C LYS A 93 11.57 -6.31 -1.98
N VAL A 94 10.95 -6.88 -3.01
CA VAL A 94 9.51 -7.08 -3.13
C VAL A 94 9.12 -8.46 -2.60
N GLN A 95 8.15 -8.51 -1.71
CA GLN A 95 7.51 -9.73 -1.24
C GLN A 95 6.11 -9.80 -1.83
N VAL A 96 5.71 -10.95 -2.32
CA VAL A 96 4.40 -11.13 -2.97
C VAL A 96 3.67 -12.28 -2.29
N ASN A 97 2.50 -12.00 -1.73
CA ASN A 97 1.70 -13.01 -1.06
C ASN A 97 0.77 -13.73 -2.02
N VAL A 98 1.19 -14.91 -2.44
CA VAL A 98 0.41 -15.75 -3.37
C VAL A 98 -0.88 -16.29 -2.77
N SER A 99 -1.01 -16.34 -1.44
CA SER A 99 -2.25 -16.79 -0.79
C SER A 99 -3.37 -15.76 -0.89
N LYS A 100 -3.04 -14.49 -1.22
CA LYS A 100 -4.01 -13.40 -1.38
C LYS A 100 -4.52 -13.26 -2.82
N PHE A 101 -3.99 -14.04 -3.76
CA PHE A 101 -4.37 -13.95 -5.18
C PHE A 101 -5.55 -14.83 -5.57
N SER A 102 -5.97 -15.76 -4.72
CA SER A 102 -7.17 -16.56 -4.95
C SER A 102 -7.73 -17.06 -3.62
N ASP A 103 -9.01 -16.81 -3.40
CA ASP A 103 -9.74 -17.36 -2.25
C ASP A 103 -10.11 -18.84 -2.43
N ARG A 104 -9.86 -19.41 -3.63
CA ARG A 104 -10.30 -20.77 -3.99
C ARG A 104 -9.24 -21.81 -3.63
N THR A 105 -8.01 -21.57 -4.07
CA THR A 105 -6.86 -22.48 -3.92
C THR A 105 -5.58 -21.69 -4.10
N THR A 106 -4.48 -22.09 -3.46
CA THR A 106 -3.16 -21.54 -3.80
C THR A 106 -2.82 -21.86 -5.27
N PRO A 107 -2.80 -20.86 -6.17
CA PRO A 107 -2.66 -21.13 -7.59
C PRO A 107 -1.21 -21.50 -7.91
N LYS A 108 -0.99 -22.45 -8.83
CA LYS A 108 0.36 -22.92 -9.19
C LYS A 108 0.79 -22.38 -10.54
N THR A 109 -0.15 -22.29 -11.48
CA THR A 109 0.03 -21.89 -12.87
C THR A 109 -0.98 -20.83 -13.27
N LEU A 110 -0.74 -20.17 -14.41
CA LEU A 110 -1.64 -19.12 -14.92
C LEU A 110 -3.06 -19.65 -15.17
N LYS A 111 -3.21 -20.83 -15.76
CA LYS A 111 -4.55 -21.43 -15.98
C LYS A 111 -5.37 -21.68 -14.71
N ASP A 112 -4.73 -21.67 -13.53
CA ASP A 112 -5.44 -21.85 -12.25
C ASP A 112 -6.15 -20.56 -11.82
N LEU A 113 -5.77 -19.41 -12.41
CA LEU A 113 -6.34 -18.09 -12.14
C LEU A 113 -7.51 -17.79 -13.08
N THR A 114 -8.47 -17.02 -12.57
CA THR A 114 -9.45 -16.30 -13.38
C THR A 114 -8.83 -15.00 -13.92
N VAL A 115 -9.52 -14.36 -14.87
CA VAL A 115 -9.08 -13.05 -15.40
C VAL A 115 -9.00 -12.00 -14.28
N ALA A 116 -9.94 -11.99 -13.34
CA ALA A 116 -9.90 -11.06 -12.21
C ALA A 116 -8.68 -11.32 -11.32
N GLU A 117 -8.43 -12.57 -10.94
CA GLU A 117 -7.31 -12.95 -10.07
C GLU A 117 -5.95 -12.63 -10.73
N VAL A 118 -5.75 -12.93 -12.02
CA VAL A 118 -4.50 -12.55 -12.71
C VAL A 118 -4.37 -11.03 -12.90
N THR A 119 -5.48 -10.31 -13.05
CA THR A 119 -5.47 -8.83 -13.05
C THR A 119 -4.95 -8.28 -11.73
N ASP A 120 -5.34 -8.90 -10.61
CA ASP A 120 -4.82 -8.55 -9.29
C ASP A 120 -3.33 -8.84 -9.16
N VAL A 121 -2.85 -10.00 -9.61
CA VAL A 121 -1.39 -10.31 -9.65
C VAL A 121 -0.62 -9.25 -10.44
N VAL A 122 -1.09 -8.94 -11.65
CA VAL A 122 -0.45 -7.97 -12.56
C VAL A 122 -0.39 -6.58 -11.93
N GLY A 123 -1.48 -6.16 -11.28
CA GLY A 123 -1.55 -4.89 -10.57
C GLY A 123 -0.61 -4.84 -9.36
N THR A 124 -0.67 -5.82 -8.47
CA THR A 124 0.15 -5.87 -7.25
C THR A 124 1.65 -5.84 -7.58
N LEU A 125 2.12 -6.62 -8.56
CA LEU A 125 3.54 -6.58 -8.95
C LEU A 125 3.99 -5.18 -9.42
N TYR A 126 3.11 -4.46 -10.12
CA TYR A 126 3.40 -3.10 -10.57
C TYR A 126 3.33 -2.09 -9.43
N HIS A 127 2.37 -2.24 -8.52
CA HIS A 127 2.23 -1.45 -7.30
C HIS A 127 3.51 -1.50 -6.46
N GLU A 128 3.96 -2.71 -6.08
CA GLU A 128 5.15 -2.84 -5.23
C GLU A 128 6.41 -2.31 -5.93
N SER A 129 6.48 -2.47 -7.25
CA SER A 129 7.56 -1.90 -8.05
C SER A 129 7.51 -0.38 -8.11
N ARG A 130 6.32 0.24 -8.05
CA ARG A 130 6.16 1.69 -8.03
C ARG A 130 6.80 2.31 -6.79
N HIS A 131 6.79 1.63 -5.64
CA HIS A 131 7.52 2.12 -4.47
C HIS A 131 9.03 2.25 -4.69
N THR A 132 9.63 1.43 -5.57
CA THR A 132 11.05 1.54 -5.89
C THR A 132 11.36 2.85 -6.64
N ASP A 133 10.49 3.27 -7.54
CA ASP A 133 10.58 4.55 -8.23
C ASP A 133 10.40 5.74 -7.29
N GLN A 134 9.47 5.60 -6.34
CA GLN A 134 9.20 6.63 -5.34
C GLN A 134 10.43 6.85 -4.45
N ASP A 135 11.11 5.77 -4.05
CA ASP A 135 12.39 5.84 -3.34
C ASP A 135 13.49 6.50 -4.17
N VAL A 136 13.58 6.18 -5.46
CA VAL A 136 14.53 6.86 -6.38
C VAL A 136 14.23 8.35 -6.43
N LEU A 137 12.96 8.76 -6.54
CA LEU A 137 12.58 10.16 -6.54
C LEU A 137 12.93 10.85 -5.22
N ILE A 138 12.67 10.21 -4.07
CA ILE A 138 13.04 10.71 -2.74
C ILE A 138 14.56 10.91 -2.64
N ILE A 139 15.35 9.96 -3.11
CA ILE A 139 16.82 10.08 -3.11
C ILE A 139 17.25 11.26 -3.98
N ARG A 140 16.72 11.39 -5.20
CA ARG A 140 17.04 12.49 -6.11
C ARG A 140 16.76 13.85 -5.48
N VAL A 141 15.61 14.01 -4.83
CA VAL A 141 15.23 15.27 -4.15
C VAL A 141 16.15 15.57 -2.97
N GLN A 142 16.58 14.55 -2.22
CA GLN A 142 17.54 14.75 -1.14
C GLN A 142 18.95 15.10 -1.65
N LEU A 143 19.39 14.54 -2.78
CA LEU A 143 20.64 14.92 -3.43
C LEU A 143 20.60 16.36 -3.95
N ASP A 144 19.47 16.80 -4.51
CA ASP A 144 19.26 18.19 -4.95
C ASP A 144 19.39 19.17 -3.77
N GLN A 145 18.92 18.76 -2.59
CA GLN A 145 19.11 19.44 -1.30
C GLN A 145 20.53 19.34 -0.72
N GLN A 146 21.51 18.86 -1.49
CA GLN A 146 22.92 18.70 -1.11
C GLN A 146 23.15 17.74 0.07
N LYS A 147 22.24 16.80 0.33
CA LYS A 147 22.49 15.75 1.33
C LYS A 147 23.51 14.75 0.82
N THR A 148 24.37 14.28 1.71
CA THR A 148 25.34 13.20 1.42
C THR A 148 24.65 11.84 1.41
N GLU A 149 25.26 10.84 0.78
CA GLU A 149 24.76 9.46 0.78
C GLU A 149 24.54 8.91 2.20
N ASP A 150 25.42 9.29 3.15
CA ASP A 150 25.30 8.88 4.56
C ASP A 150 24.12 9.54 5.27
N GLN A 151 23.84 10.81 4.98
CA GLN A 151 22.65 11.50 5.50
C GLN A 151 21.37 10.87 4.94
N ILE A 152 21.32 10.62 3.63
CA ILE A 152 20.18 9.95 3.00
C ILE A 152 19.96 8.56 3.59
N PHE A 153 21.03 7.78 3.79
CA PHE A 153 20.94 6.48 4.46
C PHE A 153 20.46 6.61 5.90
N ALA A 154 20.95 7.58 6.66
CA ALA A 154 20.54 7.80 8.04
C ALA A 154 19.04 8.08 8.14
N ASP A 155 18.51 8.89 7.22
CA ASP A 155 17.13 9.34 7.21
C ASP A 155 16.16 8.26 6.71
N THR A 156 16.54 7.50 5.68
CA THR A 156 15.62 6.60 4.96
C THR A 156 15.85 5.12 5.26
N LYS A 157 17.06 4.74 5.67
CA LYS A 157 17.53 3.35 5.71
C LYS A 157 17.46 2.60 4.37
N ILE A 158 17.23 3.29 3.24
CA ILE A 158 17.28 2.69 1.90
C ILE A 158 18.67 2.09 1.68
N ARG A 159 18.74 0.94 1.00
CA ARG A 159 20.00 0.22 0.74
C ARG A 159 21.08 1.15 0.15
N ARG A 160 22.29 1.12 0.72
CA ARG A 160 23.37 2.09 0.39
C ARG A 160 23.81 2.06 -1.07
N ASP A 161 23.86 0.89 -1.68
CA ASP A 161 24.20 0.72 -3.10
C ASP A 161 23.16 1.34 -4.05
N VAL A 162 21.89 1.38 -3.64
CA VAL A 162 20.82 2.09 -4.38
C VAL A 162 21.06 3.59 -4.32
N ILE A 163 21.34 4.13 -3.14
CA ILE A 163 21.65 5.56 -2.96
C ILE A 163 22.85 5.96 -3.83
N LYS A 164 23.93 5.16 -3.79
CA LYS A 164 25.12 5.34 -4.64
C LYS A 164 24.81 5.30 -6.12
N ALA A 165 24.01 4.31 -6.55
CA ALA A 165 23.58 4.19 -7.93
C ALA A 165 22.80 5.41 -8.41
N VAL A 166 21.86 5.90 -7.60
CA VAL A 166 21.08 7.11 -7.91
C VAL A 166 21.98 8.34 -7.97
N ALA A 167 22.92 8.51 -7.03
CA ALA A 167 23.86 9.62 -7.01
C ALA A 167 24.83 9.63 -8.21
N ALA A 168 25.24 8.44 -8.68
CA ALA A 168 26.10 8.30 -9.84
C ALA A 168 25.38 8.48 -11.20
N SER A 169 24.05 8.51 -11.18
CA SER A 169 23.24 8.49 -12.40
C SER A 169 22.97 9.90 -12.94
N LYS A 170 23.02 10.04 -14.28
CA LYS A 170 22.65 11.27 -14.97
C LYS A 170 21.19 11.19 -15.38
N TYR A 171 20.34 12.01 -14.77
CA TYR A 171 18.95 12.15 -15.15
C TYR A 171 18.83 13.19 -16.26
N GLY A 172 18.09 12.85 -17.33
CA GLY A 172 17.94 13.73 -18.49
C GLY A 172 17.14 15.00 -18.19
N ASP A 173 16.19 14.91 -17.26
CA ASP A 173 15.32 16.02 -16.86
C ASP A 173 15.58 16.44 -15.41
N PRO A 174 15.65 17.76 -15.12
CA PRO A 174 15.68 18.25 -13.76
C PRO A 174 14.38 17.90 -13.02
N LEU A 175 14.45 17.88 -11.68
CA LEU A 175 13.25 17.73 -10.85
C LEU A 175 12.38 18.98 -11.00
N ASP A 176 11.12 18.80 -11.34
CA ASP A 176 10.16 19.90 -11.31
C ASP A 176 9.62 20.14 -9.88
N ALA A 177 8.96 21.28 -9.68
CA ALA A 177 8.45 21.69 -8.37
C ALA A 177 7.41 20.71 -7.80
N ASP A 178 6.60 20.08 -8.65
CA ASP A 178 5.58 19.12 -8.23
C ASP A 178 6.21 17.79 -7.81
N GLN A 179 7.25 17.34 -8.51
CA GLN A 179 8.06 16.18 -8.14
C GLN A 179 8.75 16.39 -6.79
N ILE A 180 9.34 17.57 -6.56
CA ILE A 180 9.95 17.93 -5.27
C ILE A 180 8.90 17.89 -4.16
N ALA A 181 7.75 18.53 -4.37
CA ALA A 181 6.68 18.59 -3.38
C ALA A 181 6.10 17.20 -3.09
N HIS A 182 5.91 16.37 -4.12
CA HIS A 182 5.44 15.00 -4.02
C HIS A 182 6.42 14.12 -3.24
N ALA A 183 7.72 14.15 -3.59
CA ALA A 183 8.76 13.42 -2.90
C ALA A 183 8.85 13.79 -1.42
N LYS A 184 8.71 15.08 -1.09
CA LYS A 184 8.68 15.54 0.29
C LYS A 184 7.51 14.92 1.06
N ARG A 185 6.30 14.93 0.49
CA ARG A 185 5.11 14.32 1.12
C ARG A 185 5.26 12.80 1.28
N MET A 186 5.84 12.12 0.29
CA MET A 186 6.16 10.69 0.39
C MET A 186 7.20 10.43 1.49
N PHE A 187 8.28 11.20 1.53
CA PHE A 187 9.29 11.10 2.57
C PHE A 187 8.67 11.27 3.96
N ASP A 188 7.81 12.28 4.14
CA ASP A 188 7.19 12.57 5.42
C ASP A 188 6.34 11.38 5.94
N VAL A 189 5.70 10.60 5.06
CA VAL A 189 4.88 9.42 5.44
C VAL A 189 5.66 8.09 5.44
N MET A 190 6.74 7.95 4.68
CA MET A 190 7.51 6.70 4.61
C MET A 190 8.65 6.67 5.65
N TYR A 191 9.31 7.81 5.85
CA TYR A 191 10.57 7.91 6.59
C TYR A 191 10.58 9.01 7.66
N GLY A 192 9.74 10.02 7.48
CA GLY A 192 9.78 11.26 8.23
C GLY A 192 8.71 11.35 9.32
N ALA A 193 8.12 12.54 9.42
CA ALA A 193 7.32 12.97 10.55
C ALA A 193 6.02 12.19 10.76
N HIS A 194 5.51 11.46 9.78
CA HIS A 194 4.19 10.82 9.80
C HIS A 194 4.23 9.30 9.54
N LYS A 195 5.40 8.69 9.66
CA LYS A 195 5.61 7.26 9.36
C LYS A 195 4.94 6.30 10.33
N GLU A 196 4.46 6.77 11.47
CA GLU A 196 4.00 5.91 12.57
C GLU A 196 2.76 5.09 12.20
N LEU A 197 1.89 5.61 11.32
CA LEU A 197 0.77 4.83 10.78
C LEU A 197 1.29 3.69 9.91
N LEU A 198 2.17 3.97 8.95
CA LEU A 198 2.74 2.96 8.06
C LEU A 198 3.53 1.91 8.84
N GLU A 199 4.38 2.33 9.78
CA GLU A 199 5.12 1.41 10.66
C GLU A 199 4.20 0.51 11.47
N PHE A 200 3.08 1.04 11.97
CA PHE A 200 2.09 0.23 12.70
C PHE A 200 1.43 -0.81 11.78
N LEU A 201 0.96 -0.40 10.60
CA LEU A 201 0.33 -1.30 9.63
C LEU A 201 1.27 -2.43 9.20
N MET A 202 2.54 -2.10 8.91
CA MET A 202 3.54 -3.10 8.53
C MET A 202 3.84 -4.09 9.66
N ARG A 203 3.96 -3.63 10.91
CA ARG A 203 4.32 -4.48 12.06
C ARG A 203 3.15 -5.29 12.61
N HIS A 204 1.93 -4.83 12.40
CA HIS A 204 0.72 -5.40 13.01
C HIS A 204 -0.30 -5.84 11.96
N SER A 205 0.17 -6.28 10.80
CA SER A 205 -0.69 -6.75 9.69
C SER A 205 -1.67 -7.86 10.12
N ALA A 206 -1.25 -8.79 10.99
CA ALA A 206 -2.13 -9.80 11.59
C ALA A 206 -3.27 -9.20 12.46
N ALA A 207 -3.05 -8.04 13.10
CA ALA A 207 -4.12 -7.36 13.83
C ALA A 207 -5.15 -6.75 12.89
N PHE A 208 -4.73 -6.29 11.71
CA PHE A 208 -5.64 -5.79 10.68
C PHE A 208 -6.48 -6.93 10.08
N GLU A 209 -5.88 -8.08 9.75
CA GLU A 209 -6.63 -9.27 9.32
C GLU A 209 -7.63 -9.77 10.37
N ALA A 210 -7.33 -9.56 11.65
CA ALA A 210 -8.24 -9.89 12.73
C ALA A 210 -9.47 -8.97 12.78
N LEU A 211 -9.41 -7.74 12.24
CA LEU A 211 -10.61 -6.89 12.07
C LEU A 211 -11.54 -7.47 11.01
N ASP A 212 -11.00 -7.88 9.86
CA ASP A 212 -11.78 -8.58 8.82
C ASP A 212 -12.44 -9.85 9.36
N SER A 213 -11.63 -10.64 10.08
CA SER A 213 -12.13 -11.85 10.73
C SER A 213 -13.22 -11.50 11.73
N LEU A 214 -13.03 -10.51 12.60
CA LEU A 214 -14.01 -10.12 13.60
C LEU A 214 -15.31 -9.64 12.95
N ALA A 215 -15.24 -8.83 11.90
CA ALA A 215 -16.41 -8.33 11.15
C ALA A 215 -17.23 -9.45 10.48
N ALA A 216 -16.66 -10.62 10.24
CA ALA A 216 -17.37 -11.74 9.63
C ALA A 216 -18.41 -12.39 10.57
N PRO A 217 -19.64 -12.69 10.11
CA PRO A 217 -20.71 -13.25 10.96
C PRO A 217 -20.40 -14.60 11.63
N ALA A 218 -19.48 -15.39 11.07
CA ALA A 218 -19.14 -16.73 11.57
C ALA A 218 -17.94 -16.74 12.52
N SER A 219 -17.32 -15.58 12.79
CA SER A 219 -16.09 -15.52 13.56
C SER A 219 -16.29 -15.69 15.06
N LYS A 220 -15.28 -16.28 15.72
CA LYS A 220 -15.23 -16.35 17.17
C LYS A 220 -14.71 -15.03 17.73
N VAL A 221 -15.58 -14.26 18.36
CA VAL A 221 -15.25 -12.97 19.01
C VAL A 221 -14.02 -13.07 19.93
N SER A 222 -13.90 -14.17 20.68
CA SER A 222 -12.77 -14.39 21.60
C SER A 222 -11.40 -14.38 20.93
N ALA A 223 -11.32 -14.70 19.63
CA ALA A 223 -10.05 -14.69 18.89
C ALA A 223 -9.51 -13.26 18.67
N ALA A 224 -10.35 -12.23 18.76
CA ALA A 224 -9.96 -10.85 18.53
C ALA A 224 -9.27 -10.19 19.74
N ALA A 225 -9.32 -10.79 20.93
CA ALA A 225 -8.92 -10.15 22.19
C ALA A 225 -7.51 -9.54 22.17
N THR A 226 -6.52 -10.31 21.70
CA THR A 226 -5.12 -9.85 21.61
C THR A 226 -4.98 -8.71 20.60
N HIS A 227 -5.71 -8.76 19.49
CA HIS A 227 -5.64 -7.75 18.42
C HIS A 227 -6.33 -6.44 18.83
N ILE A 228 -7.47 -6.49 19.51
CA ILE A 228 -8.12 -5.30 20.09
C ILE A 228 -7.19 -4.62 21.09
N LYS A 229 -6.45 -5.39 21.91
CA LYS A 229 -5.44 -4.84 22.81
C LYS A 229 -4.30 -4.16 22.05
N THR A 230 -3.85 -4.72 20.93
CA THR A 230 -2.84 -4.11 20.06
C THR A 230 -3.32 -2.76 19.54
N PHE A 231 -4.55 -2.66 19.02
CA PHE A 231 -5.12 -1.39 18.57
C PHE A 231 -5.26 -0.37 19.70
N GLY A 232 -5.80 -0.76 20.85
CA GLY A 232 -5.94 0.14 22.01
C GLY A 232 -4.59 0.68 22.48
N THR A 233 -3.55 -0.17 22.49
CA THR A 233 -2.19 0.22 22.89
C THR A 233 -1.59 1.22 21.90
N TRP A 234 -1.68 0.93 20.59
CA TRP A 234 -1.20 1.86 19.56
C TRP A 234 -1.96 3.17 19.58
N GLN A 235 -3.29 3.12 19.74
CA GLN A 235 -4.14 4.30 19.83
C GLN A 235 -3.65 5.23 20.95
N SER A 236 -3.49 4.72 22.17
CA SER A 236 -3.08 5.53 23.32
C SER A 236 -1.61 5.97 23.28
N ALA A 237 -0.72 5.11 22.80
CA ALA A 237 0.73 5.35 22.88
C ALA A 237 1.28 6.12 21.69
N VAL A 238 0.59 6.10 20.54
CA VAL A 238 1.10 6.65 19.27
C VAL A 238 0.09 7.58 18.62
N LEU A 239 -1.12 7.10 18.31
CA LEU A 239 -2.10 7.88 17.53
C LEU A 239 -2.55 9.14 18.27
N GLN A 240 -3.00 9.02 19.52
CA GLN A 240 -3.49 10.16 20.29
C GLN A 240 -2.41 11.23 20.57
N PRO A 241 -1.17 10.86 20.97
CA PRO A 241 -0.07 11.81 21.02
C PRO A 241 0.17 12.52 19.68
N LYS A 242 0.12 11.78 18.57
CA LYS A 242 0.31 12.34 17.22
C LYS A 242 -0.79 13.33 16.85
N LEU A 243 -2.04 12.97 17.10
CA LEU A 243 -3.20 13.84 16.90
C LEU A 243 -3.06 15.14 17.71
N LYS A 244 -2.71 15.03 18.99
CA LYS A 244 -2.45 16.20 19.85
C LYS A 244 -1.35 17.11 19.29
N GLN A 245 -0.24 16.53 18.83
CA GLN A 245 0.86 17.27 18.22
C GLN A 245 0.40 17.99 16.94
N MET A 246 -0.30 17.30 16.04
CA MET A 246 -0.78 17.88 14.79
C MET A 246 -1.83 18.97 15.03
N SER A 247 -2.78 18.76 15.93
CA SER A 247 -3.79 19.77 16.29
C SER A 247 -3.20 21.02 16.94
N ALA A 248 -2.04 20.91 17.59
CA ALA A 248 -1.33 22.06 18.16
C ALA A 248 -0.47 22.84 17.15
N ALA A 249 -0.24 22.28 15.95
CA ALA A 249 0.59 22.92 14.94
C ALA A 249 -0.14 24.12 14.30
N LYS A 250 0.53 25.27 14.24
CA LYS A 250 -0.08 26.52 13.74
C LYS A 250 -0.30 26.55 12.22
N ASN A 251 0.54 25.85 11.46
CA ASN A 251 0.64 25.99 10.00
C ASN A 251 0.60 24.62 9.30
N LEU A 252 -0.46 23.83 9.52
CA LEU A 252 -0.64 22.60 8.74
C LEU A 252 -0.90 22.92 7.26
N THR A 253 -0.16 22.26 6.38
CA THR A 253 -0.43 22.21 4.94
C THR A 253 -1.78 21.53 4.65
N ALA A 254 -2.29 21.68 3.42
CA ALA A 254 -3.53 21.01 3.02
C ALA A 254 -3.43 19.47 3.16
N ALA A 255 -2.28 18.89 2.81
CA ALA A 255 -2.02 17.47 2.96
C ALA A 255 -2.01 17.03 4.43
N GLU A 256 -1.37 17.80 5.32
CA GLU A 256 -1.36 17.49 6.75
C GLU A 256 -2.74 17.65 7.40
N LYS A 257 -3.56 18.60 6.95
CA LYS A 257 -4.96 18.74 7.40
C LYS A 257 -5.78 17.51 6.99
N ALA A 258 -5.64 17.04 5.75
CA ALA A 258 -6.31 15.84 5.28
C ALA A 258 -5.84 14.59 6.05
N LEU A 259 -4.53 14.47 6.32
CA LEU A 259 -3.99 13.41 7.16
C LEU A 259 -4.56 13.47 8.59
N LEU A 260 -4.58 14.65 9.21
CA LEU A 260 -5.15 14.85 10.54
C LEU A 260 -6.60 14.34 10.61
N GLN A 261 -7.43 14.71 9.63
CA GLN A 261 -8.84 14.27 9.57
C GLN A 261 -8.96 12.74 9.49
N ARG A 262 -8.14 12.09 8.67
CA ARG A 262 -8.15 10.62 8.54
C ARG A 262 -7.68 9.93 9.82
N LEU A 263 -6.63 10.46 10.46
CA LEU A 263 -6.16 9.95 11.75
C LEU A 263 -7.22 10.13 12.86
N GLN A 264 -8.00 11.21 12.84
CA GLN A 264 -9.12 11.42 13.75
C GLN A 264 -10.27 10.42 13.51
N ALA A 265 -10.53 10.07 12.25
CA ALA A 265 -11.51 9.05 11.90
C ALA A 265 -11.08 7.66 12.41
N ILE A 266 -9.79 7.33 12.30
CA ILE A 266 -9.23 6.10 12.90
C ILE A 266 -9.39 6.12 14.42
N ASP A 267 -9.00 7.20 15.10
CA ASP A 267 -9.10 7.30 16.56
C ASP A 267 -10.55 7.17 17.05
N THR A 268 -11.49 7.78 16.34
CA THR A 268 -12.92 7.66 16.65
C THR A 268 -13.39 6.21 16.50
N SER A 269 -13.06 5.57 15.38
CA SER A 269 -13.47 4.19 15.10
C SER A 269 -12.85 3.19 16.08
N LEU A 270 -11.58 3.37 16.45
CA LEU A 270 -10.90 2.55 17.45
C LEU A 270 -11.47 2.77 18.86
N THR A 271 -11.82 4.00 19.23
CA THR A 271 -12.50 4.29 20.50
C THR A 271 -13.81 3.53 20.61
N ASN A 272 -14.63 3.58 19.55
CA ASN A 272 -15.91 2.88 19.50
C ASN A 272 -15.71 1.36 19.55
N LEU A 273 -14.77 0.83 18.76
CA LEU A 273 -14.41 -0.59 18.75
C LEU A 273 -13.98 -1.10 20.14
N VAL A 274 -13.09 -0.37 20.83
CA VAL A 274 -12.63 -0.73 22.18
C VAL A 274 -13.78 -0.64 23.19
N ALA A 275 -14.68 0.33 23.06
CA ALA A 275 -15.87 0.44 23.91
C ALA A 275 -16.85 -0.72 23.67
N GLY A 276 -17.13 -1.06 22.41
CA GLY A 276 -17.94 -2.22 22.03
C GLY A 276 -17.36 -3.53 22.54
N TRP A 277 -16.03 -3.70 22.42
CA TRP A 277 -15.32 -4.88 22.93
C TRP A 277 -15.56 -5.09 24.43
N LYS A 278 -15.58 -4.03 25.25
CA LYS A 278 -15.82 -4.14 26.70
C LYS A 278 -17.20 -4.70 27.05
N LYS A 279 -18.20 -4.57 26.17
CA LYS A 279 -19.54 -5.13 26.40
C LYS A 279 -19.56 -6.66 26.24
N VAL A 280 -18.71 -7.19 25.38
CA VAL A 280 -18.65 -8.64 25.10
C VAL A 280 -17.53 -9.36 25.86
N ALA A 281 -16.44 -8.66 26.17
CA ALA A 281 -15.24 -9.24 26.74
C ALA A 281 -15.50 -9.78 28.16
N GLY A 282 -15.19 -11.05 28.37
CA GLY A 282 -15.36 -11.72 29.68
C GLY A 282 -16.81 -12.14 29.98
N VAL A 283 -17.77 -11.83 29.11
CA VAL A 283 -19.14 -12.33 29.23
C VAL A 283 -19.18 -13.74 28.63
N LYS A 284 -19.61 -14.73 29.42
CA LYS A 284 -19.67 -16.14 28.99
C LYS A 284 -20.56 -16.34 27.76
N THR A 285 -21.68 -15.62 27.71
CA THR A 285 -22.64 -15.61 26.61
C THR A 285 -23.11 -14.17 26.41
N PRO A 286 -22.38 -13.35 25.64
CA PRO A 286 -22.78 -11.97 25.38
C PRO A 286 -24.11 -11.94 24.61
N PRO A 287 -24.95 -10.91 24.81
CA PRO A 287 -26.14 -10.70 23.99
C PRO A 287 -25.77 -10.64 22.50
N GLN A 288 -26.57 -11.28 21.65
CA GLN A 288 -26.30 -11.32 20.20
C GLN A 288 -26.20 -9.91 19.59
N ALA A 289 -27.04 -8.98 20.05
CA ALA A 289 -26.99 -7.58 19.63
C ALA A 289 -25.63 -6.91 19.93
N ASP A 290 -25.03 -7.14 21.10
CA ASP A 290 -23.71 -6.59 21.43
C ASP A 290 -22.60 -7.22 20.57
N VAL A 291 -22.76 -8.50 20.19
CA VAL A 291 -21.84 -9.17 19.26
C VAL A 291 -21.95 -8.57 17.87
N ASP A 292 -23.16 -8.37 17.36
CA ASP A 292 -23.38 -7.82 16.02
C ASP A 292 -22.91 -6.36 15.95
N ASP A 293 -23.23 -5.54 16.96
CA ASP A 293 -22.69 -4.18 17.11
C ASP A 293 -21.15 -4.18 17.07
N LEU A 294 -20.49 -5.10 17.77
CA LEU A 294 -19.02 -5.19 17.75
C LEU A 294 -18.48 -5.51 16.35
N ARG A 295 -19.19 -6.34 15.56
CA ARG A 295 -18.77 -6.67 14.20
C ARG A 295 -18.83 -5.47 13.28
N ASP A 296 -19.90 -4.69 13.38
CA ASP A 296 -20.06 -3.44 12.63
C ASP A 296 -18.96 -2.45 13.01
N LEU A 297 -18.67 -2.30 14.31
CA LEU A 297 -17.57 -1.46 14.79
C LEU A 297 -16.19 -1.93 14.31
N ALA A 298 -15.99 -3.25 14.16
CA ALA A 298 -14.75 -3.79 13.60
C ALA A 298 -14.63 -3.48 12.11
N ALA A 299 -15.73 -3.55 11.35
CA ALA A 299 -15.78 -3.15 9.96
C ALA A 299 -15.50 -1.65 9.79
N ASP A 300 -16.11 -0.79 10.62
CA ASP A 300 -15.87 0.65 10.61
C ASP A 300 -14.39 0.99 10.88
N ALA A 301 -13.79 0.34 11.89
CA ALA A 301 -12.38 0.53 12.20
C ALA A 301 -11.46 0.07 11.06
N ARG A 302 -11.76 -1.08 10.44
CA ARG A 302 -11.04 -1.56 9.26
C ARG A 302 -11.13 -0.55 8.12
N ASP A 303 -12.33 -0.06 7.81
CA ASP A 303 -12.57 0.83 6.68
C ASP A 303 -11.90 2.19 6.90
N ALA A 304 -11.94 2.74 8.12
CA ALA A 304 -11.23 3.98 8.47
C ALA A 304 -9.71 3.84 8.33
N ILE A 305 -9.14 2.71 8.76
CA ILE A 305 -7.70 2.43 8.61
C ILE A 305 -7.35 2.26 7.13
N SER A 306 -8.15 1.50 6.38
CA SER A 306 -7.93 1.26 4.96
C SER A 306 -8.01 2.56 4.15
N ASP A 307 -9.01 3.41 4.40
CA ASP A 307 -9.13 4.72 3.74
C ASP A 307 -7.93 5.61 4.05
N ALA A 308 -7.50 5.66 5.32
CA ALA A 308 -6.32 6.43 5.69
C ALA A 308 -5.05 5.94 4.98
N TYR A 309 -4.87 4.62 4.89
CA TYR A 309 -3.71 3.99 4.25
C TYR A 309 -3.65 4.28 2.74
N VAL A 310 -4.72 4.00 1.99
CA VAL A 310 -4.75 4.19 0.53
C VAL A 310 -4.67 5.66 0.11
N LYS A 311 -4.80 6.59 1.07
CA LYS A 311 -4.69 8.03 0.89
C LYS A 311 -3.38 8.64 1.40
N LEU A 312 -2.42 7.81 1.83
CA LEU A 312 -1.03 8.26 2.02
C LEU A 312 -0.41 8.59 0.65
N GLU A 313 0.44 9.61 0.57
CA GLU A 313 0.91 10.16 -0.72
C GLU A 313 1.53 9.10 -1.67
N GLY A 314 2.37 8.21 -1.13
CA GLY A 314 3.02 7.15 -1.91
C GLY A 314 2.05 6.03 -2.29
N GLU A 315 1.14 5.68 -1.37
CA GLU A 315 0.11 4.66 -1.58
C GLU A 315 -0.94 5.09 -2.59
N GLU A 316 -1.46 6.32 -2.47
CA GLU A 316 -2.46 6.87 -3.40
C GLU A 316 -1.88 6.94 -4.83
N ASP A 317 -0.60 7.28 -4.95
CA ASP A 317 0.10 7.25 -6.24
C ASP A 317 0.24 5.81 -6.76
N ALA A 318 0.70 4.86 -5.94
CA ALA A 318 0.88 3.47 -6.32
C ALA A 318 -0.46 2.80 -6.71
N PHE A 319 -1.52 2.98 -5.93
CA PHE A 319 -2.87 2.48 -6.23
C PHE A 319 -3.48 3.11 -7.50
N ARG A 320 -3.22 4.39 -7.76
CA ARG A 320 -3.67 5.03 -9.01
C ARG A 320 -3.03 4.36 -10.22
N VAL A 321 -1.71 4.15 -10.18
CA VAL A 321 -0.95 3.51 -11.26
C VAL A 321 -1.35 2.04 -11.41
N GLU A 322 -1.48 1.31 -10.29
CA GLU A 322 -2.02 -0.05 -10.26
C GLU A 322 -3.39 -0.11 -10.93
N GLY A 323 -4.31 0.80 -10.58
CA GLY A 323 -5.64 0.86 -11.17
C GLY A 323 -5.61 1.11 -12.68
N ALA A 324 -4.67 1.92 -13.18
CA ALA A 324 -4.48 2.13 -14.61
C ALA A 324 -4.00 0.84 -15.32
N VAL A 325 -2.99 0.17 -14.75
CA VAL A 325 -2.46 -1.11 -15.23
C VAL A 325 -3.54 -2.20 -15.23
N LYS A 326 -4.30 -2.34 -14.15
CA LYS A 326 -5.41 -3.31 -14.03
C LYS A 326 -6.47 -3.09 -15.12
N ARG A 327 -6.91 -1.84 -15.31
CA ARG A 327 -7.89 -1.50 -16.35
C ARG A 327 -7.35 -1.79 -17.76
N ALA A 328 -6.11 -1.43 -18.04
CA ALA A 328 -5.48 -1.66 -19.34
C ALA A 328 -5.33 -3.16 -19.64
N PHE A 329 -4.88 -3.96 -18.67
CA PHE A 329 -4.78 -5.40 -18.79
C PHE A 329 -6.16 -6.05 -19.02
N ALA A 330 -7.15 -5.75 -18.18
CA ALA A 330 -8.49 -6.30 -18.31
C ALA A 330 -9.13 -5.95 -19.67
N ALA A 331 -8.94 -4.71 -20.14
CA ALA A 331 -9.44 -4.28 -21.45
C ALA A 331 -8.79 -5.02 -22.63
N LYS A 332 -7.49 -5.35 -22.54
CA LYS A 332 -6.79 -6.10 -23.59
C LYS A 332 -7.14 -7.59 -23.58
N VAL A 333 -7.34 -8.19 -22.41
CA VAL A 333 -7.75 -9.61 -22.30
C VAL A 333 -9.23 -9.82 -22.69
N ALA A 334 -10.09 -8.81 -22.52
CA ALA A 334 -11.49 -8.89 -22.92
C ALA A 334 -11.73 -8.77 -24.44
N LYS A 335 -10.74 -8.30 -25.21
CA LYS A 335 -10.83 -8.21 -26.67
C LYS A 335 -10.49 -9.58 -27.29
N PRO A 336 -11.41 -10.19 -28.06
CA PRO A 336 -11.20 -11.49 -28.72
C PRO A 336 -10.00 -11.54 -29.65
#